data_AF-O60260-F1
#
_entry.id   AF-O60260-F1
#
_cell.length_a   1.000
_cell.length_b   1.000
_cell.length_c   1.000
_cell.angle_alpha   90.00
_cell.angle_beta   90.00
_cell.angle_gamma   90.00
#
_symmetry.space_group_name_H-M   'P 1'
#
loop_
_entity.id
_entity.type
_entity.pdbx_description
1 polymer ?
#
loop_
_entity_poly.entity_id
_entity_poly.type
_entity_poly.pdbx_seq_one_letter_code
_entity_poly.pdbx_strand_id
1 'polypeptide(L)'
;MIVFVRFNSSHGFPVEVDSDTSIFQLKEVVAKRQGVPADQLRVIFAGKELRNDWTVQNCDLDQQSIVHIVQRPWRKGQEMNATGGDDPRNAAGGCEREPQSLTRVDLSSSVLPGDSVGLAVILHTDSRKDSPPAGSPAGRSIYNSFYVYCKGPCQRVQPGKLRVQCSTCRQATLTLTQGPSCWDDVLIPNRMSGECQSPHCPGTSAEFFFKCGAHPTSDKETSVALHLIATNSRNITCITCTDVRSPVLVFQCNSRHVICLDCFHLYCVTRLNDRQFVHDPQLGYSLPCVAGCPNSLIKELHHFRILGEEQYNRYQQYGAEECVLQMGGVLCPRPGCGAGLLPEPDQRKVTCEGGNGLGCGFAFCRECKEAYHEGECSAVFEASGTTTQAYRVDERAAEQARWEAASKETIKKTTKPCPRCHVPVEKNGGCMHMKCPQPQCRLEWCWNCGCEWNRVCMGDHWFDV
;
A
#
# COMPACT_ATOMS: atom_id res chain seq x y z
N MET A 1 -1.40 -13.60 -34.92
CA MET A 1 -1.51 -14.41 -33.68
C MET A 1 -2.62 -13.83 -32.80
N ILE A 2 -3.30 -14.62 -31.98
CA ILE A 2 -4.34 -14.10 -31.06
C ILE A 2 -3.92 -14.30 -29.62
N VAL A 3 -3.96 -13.23 -28.84
CA VAL A 3 -3.74 -13.23 -27.39
C VAL A 3 -5.02 -12.80 -26.67
N PHE A 4 -5.25 -13.35 -25.49
CA PHE A 4 -6.38 -12.97 -24.64
C PHE A 4 -5.94 -11.91 -23.63
N VAL A 5 -6.64 -10.77 -23.62
CA VAL A 5 -6.32 -9.65 -22.74
C VAL A 5 -7.34 -9.58 -21.61
N ARG A 6 -6.89 -9.78 -20.37
CA ARG A 6 -7.67 -9.58 -19.15
C ARG A 6 -7.47 -8.18 -18.58
N PHE A 7 -8.46 -7.32 -18.74
CA PHE A 7 -8.48 -5.95 -18.21
C PHE A 7 -9.66 -5.79 -17.24
N ASN A 8 -9.36 -5.64 -15.94
CA ASN A 8 -10.35 -5.50 -14.86
C ASN A 8 -11.52 -6.52 -14.89
N SER A 9 -11.30 -7.69 -15.47
CA SER A 9 -12.29 -8.76 -15.67
C SER A 9 -11.61 -10.13 -15.55
N SER A 10 -12.40 -11.15 -15.22
CA SER A 10 -11.97 -12.55 -15.26
C SER A 10 -12.00 -13.13 -16.67
N HIS A 11 -12.73 -12.49 -17.60
CA HIS A 11 -12.76 -12.86 -19.03
C HIS A 11 -11.67 -12.13 -19.80
N GLY A 12 -10.89 -12.87 -20.58
CA GLY A 12 -9.95 -12.32 -21.54
C GLY A 12 -10.63 -12.08 -22.88
N PHE A 13 -10.59 -10.86 -23.41
CA PHE A 13 -11.06 -10.61 -24.78
C PHE A 13 -9.94 -10.88 -25.79
N PRO A 14 -10.24 -11.43 -26.98
CA PRO A 14 -9.22 -11.68 -28.00
C PRO A 14 -8.70 -10.38 -28.61
N VAL A 15 -7.39 -10.31 -28.83
CA VAL A 15 -6.69 -9.25 -29.57
C VAL A 15 -5.76 -9.89 -30.59
N GLU A 16 -5.89 -9.48 -31.84
CA GLU A 16 -4.99 -9.86 -32.93
C GLU A 16 -3.69 -9.07 -32.82
N VAL A 17 -2.56 -9.78 -32.81
CA VAL A 17 -1.21 -9.24 -32.76
C VAL A 17 -0.31 -9.97 -33.75
N ASP A 18 0.65 -9.24 -34.31
CA ASP A 18 1.72 -9.78 -35.15
C ASP A 18 2.99 -10.03 -34.33
N SER A 19 3.91 -10.85 -34.82
CA SER A 19 5.15 -11.20 -34.09
C SER A 19 6.04 -9.99 -33.81
N ASP A 20 6.01 -8.98 -34.68
CA ASP A 20 6.72 -7.71 -34.58
C ASP A 20 5.95 -6.64 -33.78
N THR A 21 4.70 -6.92 -33.39
CA THR A 21 3.90 -5.99 -32.59
C THR A 21 4.60 -5.75 -31.25
N SER A 22 4.81 -4.49 -30.93
CA SER A 22 5.39 -4.08 -29.65
C SER A 22 4.35 -4.12 -28.53
N ILE A 23 4.82 -4.29 -27.29
CA ILE A 23 3.96 -4.20 -26.11
C ILE A 23 3.32 -2.81 -25.98
N PHE A 24 4.00 -1.76 -26.45
CA PHE A 24 3.41 -0.42 -26.53
C PHE A 24 2.20 -0.36 -27.48
N GLN A 25 2.31 -0.93 -28.68
CA GLN A 25 1.19 -1.01 -29.62
C GLN A 25 0.01 -1.81 -29.04
N LEU A 26 0.28 -2.92 -28.34
CA LEU A 26 -0.76 -3.68 -27.63
C LEU A 26 -1.47 -2.81 -26.57
N LYS A 27 -0.73 -1.98 -25.82
CA LYS A 27 -1.31 -1.01 -24.88
C LYS A 27 -2.16 0.02 -25.60
N GLU A 28 -1.74 0.54 -26.75
CA GLU A 28 -2.52 1.50 -27.54
C GLU A 28 -3.85 0.92 -28.05
N VAL A 29 -3.86 -0.33 -28.51
CA VAL A 29 -5.08 -1.03 -28.94
C VAL A 29 -6.07 -1.12 -27.78
N VAL A 30 -5.58 -1.50 -26.60
CA VAL A 30 -6.43 -1.67 -25.41
C VAL A 30 -6.85 -0.32 -24.83
N ALA A 31 -5.96 0.67 -24.86
CA ALA A 31 -6.24 2.07 -24.49
C ALA A 31 -7.41 2.64 -25.30
N LYS A 32 -7.39 2.46 -26.63
CA LYS A 32 -8.47 2.90 -27.52
C LYS A 32 -9.78 2.17 -27.23
N ARG A 33 -9.73 0.87 -26.95
CA ARG A 33 -10.92 0.06 -26.66
C ARG A 33 -11.57 0.40 -25.32
N GLN A 34 -10.77 0.73 -24.31
CA GLN A 34 -11.25 0.99 -22.94
C GLN A 34 -11.39 2.48 -22.60
N GLY A 35 -10.88 3.38 -23.44
CA GLY A 35 -10.90 4.83 -23.18
C GLY A 35 -9.93 5.28 -22.08
N VAL A 36 -8.80 4.58 -21.92
CA VAL A 36 -7.81 4.83 -20.86
C VAL A 36 -6.46 5.26 -21.47
N PRO A 37 -5.71 6.20 -20.88
CA PRO A 37 -4.39 6.59 -21.37
C PRO A 37 -3.38 5.43 -21.38
N ALA A 38 -2.69 5.21 -22.50
CA ALA A 38 -1.78 4.07 -22.69
C ALA A 38 -0.56 4.09 -21.74
N ASP A 39 -0.12 5.27 -21.30
CA ASP A 39 0.96 5.49 -20.33
C ASP A 39 0.61 4.99 -18.91
N GLN A 40 -0.69 4.83 -18.64
CA GLN A 40 -1.19 4.29 -17.37
C GLN A 40 -1.36 2.76 -17.40
N LEU A 41 -1.18 2.12 -18.56
CA LEU A 41 -1.37 0.68 -18.71
C LEU A 41 -0.06 -0.07 -18.47
N ARG A 42 -0.14 -1.16 -17.71
CA ARG A 42 0.95 -2.11 -17.49
C ARG A 42 0.51 -3.48 -17.96
N VAL A 43 1.32 -4.13 -18.80
CA VAL A 43 1.05 -5.46 -19.35
C VAL A 43 1.82 -6.48 -18.52
N ILE A 44 1.14 -7.50 -18.03
CA ILE A 44 1.70 -8.56 -17.20
C ILE A 44 1.44 -9.91 -17.87
N PHE A 45 2.49 -10.69 -18.04
CA PHE A 45 2.43 -12.05 -18.57
C PHE A 45 3.19 -12.99 -17.64
N ALA A 46 2.59 -14.14 -17.30
CA ALA A 46 3.13 -15.10 -16.32
C ALA A 46 3.65 -14.41 -15.03
N GLY A 47 2.92 -13.39 -14.57
CA GLY A 47 3.22 -12.54 -13.40
C GLY A 47 4.45 -11.62 -13.50
N LYS A 48 5.10 -11.52 -14.66
CA LYS A 48 6.17 -10.55 -14.96
C LYS A 48 5.61 -9.41 -15.80
N GLU A 49 6.03 -8.18 -15.51
CA GLU A 49 5.69 -7.04 -16.36
C GLU A 49 6.48 -7.09 -17.67
N LEU A 50 5.80 -6.85 -18.79
CA LEU A 50 6.41 -6.73 -20.11
C LEU A 50 6.73 -5.26 -20.40
N ARG A 51 7.95 -5.01 -20.87
CA ARG A 51 8.43 -3.66 -21.19
C ARG A 51 7.89 -3.18 -22.54
N ASN A 52 7.70 -1.87 -22.69
CA ASN A 52 7.16 -1.25 -23.90
C ASN A 52 8.00 -1.54 -25.16
N ASP A 53 9.32 -1.68 -25.00
CA ASP A 53 10.30 -1.91 -26.07
C ASP A 53 10.37 -3.39 -26.53
N TRP A 54 9.70 -4.31 -25.84
CA TRP A 54 9.66 -5.71 -26.25
C TRP A 54 8.62 -5.94 -27.33
N THR A 55 8.91 -6.86 -28.24
CA THR A 55 7.96 -7.38 -29.23
C THR A 55 7.28 -8.63 -28.70
N VAL A 56 6.14 -8.99 -29.27
CA VAL A 56 5.44 -10.25 -28.98
C VAL A 56 6.38 -11.46 -29.11
N GLN A 57 7.22 -11.47 -30.15
CA GLN A 57 8.23 -12.52 -30.35
C GLN A 57 9.26 -12.59 -29.22
N ASN A 58 9.72 -11.45 -28.69
CA ASN A 58 10.69 -11.42 -27.61
C ASN A 58 10.08 -11.83 -26.25
N CYS A 59 8.75 -11.85 -26.15
CA CYS A 59 8.03 -12.17 -24.92
C CYS A 59 7.63 -13.65 -24.83
N ASP A 60 8.01 -14.48 -25.82
CA ASP A 60 7.58 -15.89 -25.96
C ASP A 60 6.06 -16.06 -25.80
N LEU A 61 5.28 -15.13 -26.37
CA LEU A 61 3.83 -15.23 -26.40
C LEU A 61 3.41 -16.17 -27.53
N ASP A 62 2.69 -17.24 -27.18
CA ASP A 62 2.11 -18.18 -28.12
C ASP A 62 0.64 -17.86 -28.44
N GLN A 63 0.10 -18.54 -29.46
CA GLN A 63 -1.33 -18.50 -29.78
C GLN A 63 -2.18 -18.88 -28.56
N GLN A 64 -3.20 -18.08 -28.26
CA GLN A 64 -4.07 -18.20 -27.08
C GLN A 64 -3.40 -17.90 -25.72
N SER A 65 -2.23 -17.24 -25.71
CA SER A 65 -1.63 -16.74 -24.46
C SER A 65 -2.51 -15.70 -23.77
N ILE A 66 -2.58 -15.76 -22.44
CA ILE A 66 -3.36 -14.81 -21.61
C ILE A 66 -2.43 -13.76 -21.01
N VAL A 67 -2.67 -12.49 -21.33
CA VAL A 67 -1.96 -11.34 -20.76
C VAL A 67 -2.92 -10.50 -19.92
N HIS A 68 -2.43 -9.95 -18.82
CA HIS A 68 -3.21 -9.03 -17.99
C HIS A 68 -2.81 -7.60 -18.29
N ILE A 69 -3.80 -6.71 -18.38
CA ILE A 69 -3.54 -5.27 -18.44
C ILE A 69 -4.15 -4.62 -17.21
N VAL A 70 -3.31 -3.89 -16.48
CA VAL A 70 -3.68 -3.21 -15.24
C VAL A 70 -3.45 -1.72 -15.41
N GLN A 71 -4.44 -0.91 -15.03
CA GLN A 71 -4.30 0.54 -14.99
C GLN A 71 -3.60 0.94 -13.69
N ARG A 72 -2.33 1.36 -13.79
CA ARG A 72 -1.58 1.97 -12.70
C ARG A 72 -0.45 2.85 -13.27
N PRO A 73 -0.49 4.17 -13.06
CA PRO A 73 0.59 5.05 -13.52
C PRO A 73 1.90 4.72 -12.80
N TRP A 74 2.99 4.59 -13.57
CA TRP A 74 4.32 4.43 -13.00
C TRP A 74 4.77 5.73 -12.33
N ARG A 75 5.19 5.67 -11.05
CA ARG A 75 5.72 6.82 -10.32
C ARG A 75 7.22 6.65 -10.08
N LYS A 76 8.07 7.28 -10.90
CA LYS A 76 9.53 7.30 -10.70
C LYS A 76 10.01 8.28 -9.61
N GLY A 77 9.17 8.57 -8.60
CA GLY A 77 9.37 9.67 -7.66
C GLY A 77 10.02 9.32 -6.31
N GLN A 78 10.59 8.12 -6.14
CA GLN A 78 11.12 7.66 -4.85
C GLN A 78 12.44 6.88 -5.00
N GLU A 79 13.27 7.23 -5.99
CA GLU A 79 14.70 6.90 -5.95
C GLU A 79 15.32 7.80 -4.88
N MET A 80 15.79 7.20 -3.79
CA MET A 80 16.55 7.89 -2.75
C MET A 80 17.89 8.25 -3.39
N ASN A 81 18.18 9.54 -3.57
CA ASN A 81 19.43 10.06 -4.14
C ASN A 81 20.64 9.37 -3.49
N ALA A 82 21.17 8.35 -4.16
CA ALA A 82 22.37 7.63 -3.78
C ALA A 82 23.28 7.58 -5.02
N THR A 83 23.90 8.73 -5.33
CA THR A 83 25.18 8.89 -6.05
C THR A 83 25.40 10.38 -6.33
N GLY A 84 26.02 11.07 -5.38
CA GLY A 84 26.65 12.37 -5.60
C GLY A 84 28.16 12.16 -5.56
N GLY A 85 28.72 11.67 -6.67
CA GLY A 85 30.16 11.60 -6.91
C GLY A 85 30.55 12.67 -7.92
N ASP A 86 31.29 13.65 -7.42
CA ASP A 86 32.24 14.58 -8.04
C ASP A 86 32.10 15.12 -9.49
N ASP A 87 32.17 16.45 -9.50
CA ASP A 87 32.90 17.36 -10.40
C ASP A 87 32.16 18.05 -11.58
N PRO A 88 32.13 19.41 -11.64
CA PRO A 88 31.40 20.17 -12.65
C PRO A 88 32.32 20.75 -13.73
N ARG A 89 32.06 20.49 -15.02
CA ARG A 89 32.53 21.36 -16.12
C ARG A 89 31.55 21.43 -17.31
N ASN A 90 30.92 22.60 -17.41
CA ASN A 90 30.53 23.36 -18.60
C ASN A 90 30.60 22.70 -19.98
N ALA A 91 29.47 22.69 -20.72
CA ALA A 91 29.35 23.42 -21.99
C ALA A 91 27.91 23.34 -22.58
N ALA A 92 27.30 24.52 -22.64
CA ALA A 92 26.25 25.04 -23.53
C ALA A 92 25.57 24.15 -24.60
N GLY A 93 24.23 24.25 -24.65
CA GLY A 93 23.47 24.17 -25.91
C GLY A 93 22.02 23.71 -25.77
N GLY A 94 21.06 24.57 -26.10
CA GLY A 94 19.69 24.16 -26.49
C GLY A 94 18.58 24.56 -25.52
N CYS A 95 17.76 25.52 -25.95
CA CYS A 95 16.64 26.11 -25.24
C CYS A 95 15.33 25.43 -25.66
N GLU A 96 14.50 24.96 -24.72
CA GLU A 96 13.05 24.84 -24.89
C GLU A 96 12.33 25.23 -23.58
N ARG A 97 11.29 26.07 -23.74
CA ARG A 97 10.46 26.70 -22.72
C ARG A 97 9.28 25.81 -22.32
N GLU A 98 8.72 26.13 -21.14
CA GLU A 98 7.36 25.87 -20.61
C GLU A 98 7.17 24.74 -19.58
N PRO A 99 6.22 24.88 -18.64
CA PRO A 99 5.88 26.10 -17.89
C PRO A 99 5.72 25.86 -16.37
N GLN A 100 5.82 26.95 -15.62
CA GLN A 100 5.49 27.07 -14.20
C GLN A 100 3.97 26.91 -14.01
N SER A 101 3.53 25.90 -13.26
CA SER A 101 2.15 25.81 -12.76
C SER A 101 2.01 26.53 -11.43
N LEU A 102 1.37 27.69 -11.51
CA LEU A 102 0.81 28.46 -10.41
C LEU A 102 -0.48 27.79 -9.91
N THR A 103 -0.56 27.47 -8.63
CA THR A 103 -1.82 27.52 -7.87
C THR A 103 -1.53 28.02 -6.45
N ARG A 104 -1.64 29.35 -6.30
CA ARG A 104 -1.89 30.04 -5.04
C ARG A 104 -3.34 29.78 -4.63
N VAL A 105 -3.55 29.36 -3.39
CA VAL A 105 -4.69 29.83 -2.58
C VAL A 105 -4.13 30.14 -1.20
N ASP A 106 -3.99 31.43 -0.92
CA ASP A 106 -3.66 32.01 0.37
C ASP A 106 -4.99 32.43 1.00
N LEU A 107 -5.37 31.80 2.11
CA LEU A 107 -6.52 32.19 2.93
C LEU A 107 -5.98 32.71 4.26
N SER A 108 -5.53 33.95 4.22
CA SER A 108 -5.28 34.75 5.41
C SER A 108 -6.58 35.10 6.12
N SER A 109 -6.46 35.21 7.45
CA SER A 109 -7.25 36.07 8.36
C SER A 109 -8.73 35.74 8.56
N SER A 110 -9.01 35.09 9.70
CA SER A 110 -10.22 35.36 10.47
C SER A 110 -9.90 35.22 11.96
N VAL A 111 -9.68 36.39 12.58
CA VAL A 111 -9.72 36.61 14.03
C VAL A 111 -11.18 36.59 14.45
N LEU A 112 -11.56 35.74 15.40
CA LEU A 112 -12.72 35.95 16.25
C LEU A 112 -12.38 35.51 17.69
N PRO A 113 -12.61 36.35 18.71
CA PRO A 113 -12.41 36.02 20.10
C PRO A 113 -13.66 35.34 20.68
N GLY A 114 -13.48 34.46 21.67
CA GLY A 114 -14.58 33.82 22.37
C GLY A 114 -14.06 32.99 23.54
N ASP A 115 -14.16 33.58 24.72
CA ASP A 115 -13.84 33.00 26.03
C ASP A 115 -14.58 31.68 26.30
N SER A 116 -13.88 30.69 26.84
CA SER A 116 -14.39 29.83 27.93
C SER A 116 -13.31 28.87 28.44
N VAL A 117 -12.75 29.27 29.59
CA VAL A 117 -12.21 28.53 30.74
C VAL A 117 -12.18 26.98 30.67
N GLY A 118 -11.01 26.38 30.89
CA GLY A 118 -10.90 24.95 31.20
C GLY A 118 -9.49 24.34 31.20
N LEU A 119 -8.62 24.79 32.11
CA LEU A 119 -7.50 24.07 32.74
C LEU A 119 -6.75 22.95 31.96
N ALA A 120 -5.52 23.26 31.50
CA ALA A 120 -4.39 22.33 31.52
C ALA A 120 -3.04 23.08 31.41
N VAL A 121 -2.28 23.05 32.50
CA VAL A 121 -0.84 23.33 32.73
C VAL A 121 -0.09 24.14 31.65
N ILE A 122 0.19 25.40 32.00
CA ILE A 122 1.06 26.33 31.30
C ILE A 122 2.53 26.01 31.63
N LEU A 123 3.33 25.69 30.62
CA LEU A 123 4.78 25.95 30.65
C LEU A 123 5.00 27.30 29.96
N HIS A 124 5.43 28.29 30.75
CA HIS A 124 5.75 29.64 30.32
C HIS A 124 6.86 29.63 29.26
N THR A 125 6.63 30.36 28.16
CA THR A 125 7.72 30.92 27.36
C THR A 125 7.49 32.41 27.28
N ASP A 126 8.23 33.15 28.11
CA ASP A 126 8.29 34.60 28.03
C ASP A 126 8.82 35.03 26.66
N SER A 127 8.07 35.95 26.05
CA SER A 127 8.50 36.68 24.87
C SER A 127 9.71 37.56 25.22
N ARG A 128 10.91 37.09 24.85
CA ARG A 128 12.03 37.98 24.57
C ARG A 128 12.47 37.79 23.12
N LYS A 129 12.42 38.90 22.40
CA LYS A 129 12.97 39.08 21.06
C LYS A 129 14.44 38.69 21.08
N ASP A 130 14.78 37.54 20.53
CA ASP A 130 16.16 37.20 20.17
C ASP A 130 16.17 36.51 18.81
N SER A 131 17.08 37.02 17.98
CA SER A 131 17.30 36.79 16.56
C SER A 131 17.41 35.30 16.16
N PRO A 132 17.03 34.92 14.92
CA PRO A 132 17.11 33.52 14.49
C PRO A 132 18.59 33.10 14.36
N PRO A 133 19.03 31.99 14.98
CA PRO A 133 20.33 31.43 14.69
C PRO A 133 20.28 30.74 13.32
N ALA A 134 21.28 31.08 12.51
CA ALA A 134 21.53 30.54 11.19
C ALA A 134 21.67 29.00 11.19
N GLY A 135 21.23 28.37 10.08
CA GLY A 135 21.62 27.02 9.70
C GLY A 135 20.54 25.95 9.87
N SER A 136 19.48 25.99 9.04
CA SER A 136 18.63 24.82 8.83
C SER A 136 19.41 23.79 7.98
N PRO A 137 19.67 22.56 8.45
CA PRO A 137 20.23 21.53 7.59
C PRO A 137 19.17 21.13 6.57
N ALA A 138 19.35 21.54 5.32
CA ALA A 138 18.64 20.95 4.19
C ALA A 138 18.93 19.44 4.18
N GLY A 139 17.88 18.60 4.28
CA GLY A 139 17.98 17.16 4.00
C GLY A 139 17.67 16.17 5.12
N ARG A 140 16.91 16.51 6.18
CA ARG A 140 16.41 15.47 7.11
C ARG A 140 15.29 14.67 6.45
N SER A 141 15.60 13.46 5.97
CA SER A 141 14.62 12.47 5.53
C SER A 141 13.63 12.20 6.66
N ILE A 142 12.34 12.50 6.42
CA ILE A 142 11.27 12.29 7.40
C ILE A 142 11.15 10.79 7.66
N TYR A 143 11.62 10.34 8.82
CA TYR A 143 11.53 8.93 9.21
C TYR A 143 10.16 8.66 9.81
N ASN A 144 9.33 7.94 9.05
CA ASN A 144 8.02 7.47 9.50
C ASN A 144 8.08 5.95 9.66
N SER A 145 7.75 5.46 10.86
CA SER A 145 7.66 4.02 11.14
C SER A 145 6.33 3.43 10.66
N PHE A 146 5.27 4.25 10.63
CA PHE A 146 3.90 3.76 10.47
C PHE A 146 3.30 4.19 9.14
N TYR A 147 2.51 3.30 8.54
CA TYR A 147 1.72 3.58 7.34
C TYR A 147 0.25 3.28 7.61
N VAL A 148 -0.62 4.11 7.03
CA VAL A 148 -2.08 3.99 7.14
C VAL A 148 -2.71 4.09 5.76
N TYR A 149 -3.89 3.50 5.59
CA TYR A 149 -4.76 3.81 4.46
C TYR A 149 -5.68 4.98 4.81
N CYS A 150 -5.43 6.14 4.20
CA CYS A 150 -6.29 7.30 4.36
C CYS A 150 -7.45 7.23 3.36
N LYS A 151 -8.67 7.00 3.87
CA LYS A 151 -9.90 6.88 3.05
C LYS A 151 -10.25 8.18 2.32
N GLY A 152 -9.90 9.33 2.88
CA GLY A 152 -10.13 10.64 2.28
C GLY A 152 -9.44 11.73 3.08
N PRO A 153 -8.92 12.79 2.44
CA PRO A 153 -8.94 13.07 1.00
C PRO A 153 -7.86 12.32 0.19
N CYS A 154 -6.98 11.52 0.81
CA CYS A 154 -5.82 10.96 0.09
C CYS A 154 -6.12 9.75 -0.80
N GLN A 155 -7.05 8.87 -0.40
CA GLN A 155 -7.38 7.60 -1.09
C GLN A 155 -6.15 6.73 -1.42
N ARG A 156 -5.13 6.76 -0.57
CA ARG A 156 -3.86 6.01 -0.76
C ARG A 156 -3.15 5.77 0.56
N VAL A 157 -2.11 4.94 0.50
CA VAL A 157 -1.18 4.72 1.62
C VAL A 157 -0.45 6.02 1.93
N GLN A 158 -0.47 6.40 3.20
CA GLN A 158 0.19 7.60 3.71
C GLN A 158 0.95 7.28 5.00
N PRO A 159 1.96 8.08 5.36
CA PRO A 159 2.54 8.03 6.69
C PRO A 159 1.45 8.19 7.77
N GLY A 160 1.48 7.32 8.76
CA GLY A 160 0.56 7.31 9.90
C GLY A 160 1.13 8.06 11.10
N LYS A 161 0.25 8.72 11.87
CA LYS A 161 0.57 9.28 13.18
C LYS A 161 -0.07 8.43 14.26
N LEU A 162 0.75 7.84 15.12
CA LEU A 162 0.30 7.08 16.29
C LEU A 162 -0.15 8.04 17.41
N ARG A 163 -1.29 7.73 18.02
CA ARG A 163 -1.86 8.44 19.17
C ARG A 163 -2.39 7.44 20.20
N VAL A 164 -2.53 7.90 21.43
CA VAL A 164 -3.04 7.13 22.56
C VAL A 164 -4.14 7.90 23.27
N GLN A 165 -5.16 7.20 23.72
CA GLN A 165 -6.22 7.72 24.58
C GLN A 165 -6.59 6.71 25.66
N CYS A 166 -7.32 7.17 26.68
CA CYS A 166 -7.90 6.29 27.68
C CYS A 166 -9.05 5.48 27.05
N SER A 167 -9.03 4.15 27.19
CA SER A 167 -10.10 3.30 26.65
C SER A 167 -11.48 3.58 27.29
N THR A 168 -11.49 4.08 28.53
CA THR A 168 -12.71 4.35 29.30
C THR A 168 -13.35 5.69 28.94
N CYS A 169 -12.61 6.80 29.07
CA CYS A 169 -13.16 8.15 28.79
C CYS A 169 -12.91 8.64 27.36
N ARG A 170 -12.11 7.93 26.55
CA ARG A 170 -11.71 8.32 25.18
C ARG A 170 -11.05 9.68 25.07
N GLN A 171 -10.42 10.14 26.15
CA GLN A 171 -9.63 11.37 26.17
C GLN A 171 -8.14 11.05 26.08
N ALA A 172 -7.37 11.96 25.48
CA ALA A 172 -5.90 11.88 25.38
C ALA A 172 -5.20 12.25 26.71
N THR A 173 -5.74 11.75 27.83
CA THR A 173 -5.32 12.04 29.21
C THR A 173 -4.67 10.84 29.88
N LEU A 174 -4.40 9.75 29.16
CA LEU A 174 -3.79 8.55 29.71
C LEU A 174 -2.26 8.65 29.69
N THR A 175 -1.65 8.64 30.86
CA THR A 175 -0.20 8.58 31.02
C THR A 175 0.23 7.11 31.05
N LEU A 176 0.96 6.67 30.03
CA LEU A 176 1.43 5.29 29.92
C LEU A 176 2.51 4.96 30.95
N THR A 177 2.48 3.74 31.50
CA THR A 177 3.55 3.21 32.38
C THR A 177 4.88 3.09 31.63
N GLN A 178 4.82 2.67 30.36
CA GLN A 178 5.94 2.58 29.44
C GLN A 178 5.44 2.88 28.01
N GLY A 179 6.30 3.40 27.14
CA GLY A 179 5.95 3.59 25.72
C GLY A 179 5.84 2.24 24.97
N PRO A 180 5.04 2.17 23.88
CA PRO A 180 4.95 0.99 23.04
C PRO A 180 6.30 0.66 22.39
N SER A 181 6.56 -0.64 22.23
CA SER A 181 7.84 -1.17 21.74
C SER A 181 7.72 -2.01 20.47
N CYS A 182 6.51 -2.48 20.14
CA CYS A 182 6.23 -3.29 18.96
C CYS A 182 4.78 -3.10 18.48
N TRP A 183 4.41 -3.73 17.36
CA TRP A 183 3.04 -3.71 16.85
C TRP A 183 2.01 -4.34 17.79
N ASP A 184 2.38 -5.38 18.54
CA ASP A 184 1.45 -6.06 19.46
C ASP A 184 0.98 -5.13 20.58
N ASP A 185 1.85 -4.23 21.04
CA ASP A 185 1.54 -3.24 22.07
C ASP A 185 0.42 -2.27 21.64
N VAL A 186 0.32 -1.98 20.34
CA VAL A 186 -0.62 -1.00 19.80
C VAL A 186 -1.84 -1.60 19.09
N LEU A 187 -1.76 -2.87 18.67
CA LEU A 187 -2.85 -3.57 17.98
C LEU A 187 -3.71 -4.42 18.92
N ILE A 188 -3.12 -5.01 19.97
CA ILE A 188 -3.87 -5.86 20.91
C ILE A 188 -4.60 -4.98 21.92
N PRO A 189 -5.95 -5.03 21.98
CA PRO A 189 -6.71 -4.22 22.94
C PRO A 189 -6.33 -4.52 24.39
N ASN A 190 -6.24 -3.47 25.22
CA ASN A 190 -5.90 -3.56 26.66
C ASN A 190 -4.52 -4.18 26.97
N ARG A 191 -3.61 -4.21 25.99
CA ARG A 191 -2.25 -4.74 26.19
C ARG A 191 -1.38 -3.84 27.06
N MET A 192 -1.53 -2.52 26.90
CA MET A 192 -0.76 -1.53 27.64
C MET A 192 -1.60 -0.85 28.71
N SER A 193 -0.97 -0.59 29.85
CA SER A 193 -1.58 0.09 30.98
C SER A 193 -1.01 1.50 31.18
N GLY A 194 -1.79 2.33 31.86
CA GLY A 194 -1.42 3.66 32.30
C GLY A 194 -2.40 4.18 33.33
N GLU A 195 -2.27 5.46 33.68
CA GLU A 195 -3.17 6.14 34.62
C GLU A 195 -3.84 7.32 33.91
N CYS A 196 -5.17 7.31 33.86
CA CYS A 196 -5.95 8.40 33.28
C CYS A 196 -5.99 9.61 34.21
N GLN A 197 -5.57 10.76 33.69
CA GLN A 197 -5.54 12.03 34.41
C GLN A 197 -6.88 12.79 34.36
N SER A 198 -7.93 12.20 33.77
CA SER A 198 -9.26 12.81 33.75
C SER A 198 -9.89 12.72 35.15
N PRO A 199 -10.52 13.80 35.66
CA PRO A 199 -11.22 13.76 36.94
C PRO A 199 -12.22 12.60 37.00
N HIS A 200 -12.13 11.80 38.06
CA HIS A 200 -13.02 10.65 38.35
C HIS A 200 -13.02 9.52 37.30
N CYS A 201 -12.01 9.41 36.43
CA CYS A 201 -11.91 8.31 35.48
C CYS A 201 -11.09 7.13 36.08
N PRO A 202 -11.68 5.92 36.24
CA PRO A 202 -10.95 4.74 36.70
C PRO A 202 -10.13 4.05 35.59
N GLY A 203 -9.96 4.69 34.43
CA GLY A 203 -9.39 4.06 33.25
C GLY A 203 -7.89 3.81 33.38
N THR A 204 -7.51 2.54 33.36
CA THR A 204 -6.11 2.09 33.44
C THR A 204 -5.56 1.49 32.15
N SER A 205 -6.40 1.36 31.12
CA SER A 205 -6.05 0.72 29.85
C SER A 205 -5.88 1.73 28.72
N ALA A 206 -4.81 1.55 27.94
CA ALA A 206 -4.52 2.37 26.77
C ALA A 206 -5.28 1.88 25.53
N GLU A 207 -5.82 2.82 24.77
CA GLU A 207 -6.36 2.60 23.43
C GLU A 207 -5.51 3.38 22.42
N PHE A 208 -4.86 2.67 21.51
CA PHE A 208 -4.07 3.27 20.45
C PHE A 208 -4.90 3.43 19.19
N PHE A 209 -4.67 4.53 18.48
CA PHE A 209 -5.28 4.78 17.19
C PHE A 209 -4.32 5.51 16.27
N PHE A 210 -4.52 5.36 14.97
CA PHE A 210 -3.68 5.95 13.95
C PHE A 210 -4.47 7.00 13.16
N LYS A 211 -3.77 8.05 12.75
CA LYS A 211 -4.31 9.13 11.89
C LYS A 211 -3.45 9.32 10.65
N CYS A 212 -4.01 9.90 9.60
CA CYS A 212 -3.23 10.28 8.43
C CYS A 212 -2.26 11.42 8.80
N GLY A 213 -0.98 11.24 8.45
CA GLY A 213 0.07 12.23 8.69
C GLY A 213 0.15 13.34 7.65
N ALA A 214 -0.43 13.11 6.46
CA ALA A 214 -0.27 13.97 5.28
C ALA A 214 -1.14 15.25 5.30
N HIS A 215 -2.17 15.30 6.15
CA HIS A 215 -3.02 16.48 6.33
C HIS A 215 -3.43 16.61 7.80
N PRO A 216 -3.87 17.81 8.24
CA PRO A 216 -4.53 17.96 9.54
C PRO A 216 -5.73 17.02 9.64
N THR A 217 -5.88 16.37 10.80
CA THR A 217 -6.96 15.40 11.08
C THR A 217 -7.58 15.71 12.44
N SER A 218 -8.91 15.61 12.52
CA SER A 218 -9.59 15.67 13.82
C SER A 218 -9.25 14.45 14.67
N ASP A 219 -9.60 14.45 15.96
CA ASP A 219 -9.35 13.28 16.82
C ASP A 219 -10.31 12.11 16.55
N LYS A 220 -11.44 12.37 15.88
CA LYS A 220 -12.38 11.34 15.44
C LYS A 220 -11.97 10.69 14.10
N GLU A 221 -11.14 11.36 13.31
CA GLU A 221 -10.67 10.87 12.01
C GLU A 221 -9.53 9.87 12.19
N THR A 222 -9.89 8.61 12.33
CA THR A 222 -8.93 7.50 12.40
C THR A 222 -8.69 6.88 11.03
N SER A 223 -7.49 6.33 10.84
CA SER A 223 -7.11 5.56 9.65
C SER A 223 -6.58 4.21 10.09
N VAL A 224 -6.85 3.16 9.31
CA VAL A 224 -6.43 1.81 9.65
C VAL A 224 -4.91 1.68 9.46
N ALA A 225 -4.24 1.12 10.46
CA ALA A 225 -2.80 0.84 10.39
C ALA A 225 -2.52 -0.34 9.48
N LEU A 226 -1.49 -0.19 8.64
CA LEU A 226 -1.03 -1.21 7.70
C LEU A 226 0.27 -1.81 8.23
N HIS A 227 0.15 -2.69 9.22
CA HIS A 227 1.29 -3.21 9.98
C HIS A 227 2.27 -4.07 9.17
N LEU A 228 1.87 -4.56 7.98
CA LEU A 228 2.78 -5.25 7.07
C LEU A 228 3.62 -4.29 6.23
N ILE A 229 3.27 -3.01 6.19
CA ILE A 229 4.00 -1.99 5.43
C ILE A 229 5.06 -1.36 6.33
N ALA A 230 6.31 -1.44 5.89
CA ALA A 230 7.46 -0.89 6.60
C ALA A 230 8.26 0.06 5.70
N THR A 231 8.92 1.04 6.33
CA THR A 231 9.91 1.87 5.65
C THR A 231 11.14 1.02 5.36
N ASN A 232 11.58 0.97 4.10
CA ASN A 232 12.69 0.13 3.68
C ASN A 232 14.05 0.77 4.04
N SER A 233 14.32 0.98 5.32
CA SER A 233 15.60 1.52 5.80
C SER A 233 16.77 0.55 5.61
N ARG A 234 16.48 -0.71 5.25
CA ARG A 234 17.44 -1.80 5.07
C ARG A 234 17.86 -1.95 3.60
N ASN A 235 17.32 -1.14 2.69
CA ASN A 235 17.56 -1.21 1.24
C ASN A 235 17.35 -2.62 0.65
N ILE A 236 16.33 -3.35 1.13
CA ILE A 236 16.01 -4.69 0.65
C ILE A 236 15.37 -4.58 -0.74
N THR A 237 15.81 -5.45 -1.65
CA THR A 237 15.26 -5.55 -3.01
C THR A 237 13.87 -6.18 -2.98
N CYS A 238 13.01 -5.74 -3.90
CA CYS A 238 11.70 -6.37 -4.09
C CYS A 238 11.85 -7.78 -4.66
N ILE A 239 11.09 -8.74 -4.12
CA ILE A 239 11.08 -10.14 -4.58
C ILE A 239 10.72 -10.32 -6.07
N THR A 240 9.88 -9.43 -6.63
CA THR A 240 9.41 -9.52 -8.02
C THR A 240 10.25 -8.70 -8.99
N CYS A 241 10.41 -7.38 -8.76
CA CYS A 241 11.11 -6.49 -9.70
C CYS A 241 12.58 -6.23 -9.36
N THR A 242 13.11 -6.81 -8.27
CA THR A 242 14.48 -6.59 -7.75
C THR A 242 14.89 -5.16 -7.43
N ASP A 243 14.01 -4.17 -7.65
CA ASP A 243 14.26 -2.77 -7.28
C ASP A 243 14.22 -2.54 -5.77
N VAL A 244 15.03 -1.58 -5.31
CA VAL A 244 14.96 -1.05 -3.94
C VAL A 244 13.94 0.10 -3.91
N ARG A 245 12.79 -0.16 -3.28
CA ARG A 245 11.69 0.82 -3.14
C ARG A 245 11.37 1.06 -1.67
N SER A 246 10.67 2.15 -1.36
CA SER A 246 10.17 2.45 -0.01
C SER A 246 8.85 3.22 -0.11
N PRO A 247 7.80 2.88 0.67
CA PRO A 247 7.72 1.73 1.57
C PRO A 247 7.59 0.38 0.84
N VAL A 248 7.72 -0.69 1.61
CA VAL A 248 7.58 -2.09 1.16
C VAL A 248 6.60 -2.83 2.05
N LEU A 249 5.94 -3.86 1.50
CA LEU A 249 5.13 -4.80 2.25
C LEU A 249 5.99 -6.03 2.59
N VAL A 250 5.96 -6.44 3.84
CA VAL A 250 6.69 -7.61 4.35
C VAL A 250 5.68 -8.71 4.64
N PHE A 251 5.74 -9.81 3.89
CA PHE A 251 4.89 -10.97 4.13
C PHE A 251 5.23 -11.65 5.46
N GLN A 252 4.24 -12.30 6.06
CA GLN A 252 4.40 -13.05 7.33
C GLN A 252 4.86 -14.51 7.11
N CYS A 253 5.55 -14.80 6.01
CA CYS A 253 6.18 -16.10 5.80
C CYS A 253 7.44 -16.24 6.66
N ASN A 254 7.95 -17.47 6.82
CA ASN A 254 9.18 -17.75 7.58
C ASN A 254 10.39 -16.93 7.10
N SER A 255 10.49 -16.68 5.79
CA SER A 255 11.58 -15.88 5.20
C SER A 255 11.33 -14.36 5.23
N ARG A 256 10.12 -13.94 5.62
CA ARG A 256 9.64 -12.55 5.59
C ARG A 256 9.98 -11.82 4.31
N HIS A 257 9.47 -12.35 3.19
CA HIS A 257 9.73 -11.81 1.86
C HIS A 257 9.18 -10.39 1.71
N VAL A 258 9.97 -9.55 1.05
CA VAL A 258 9.70 -8.13 0.84
C VAL A 258 9.20 -7.91 -0.59
N ILE A 259 8.09 -7.18 -0.73
CA ILE A 259 7.53 -6.78 -2.02
C ILE A 259 7.25 -5.28 -2.03
N CYS A 260 7.56 -4.58 -3.13
CA CYS A 260 7.20 -3.17 -3.27
C CYS A 260 5.69 -3.02 -3.48
N LEU A 261 5.12 -1.85 -3.13
CA LEU A 261 3.67 -1.64 -3.25
C LEU A 261 3.18 -1.67 -4.70
N ASP A 262 4.04 -1.41 -5.68
CA ASP A 262 3.70 -1.50 -7.10
C ASP A 262 3.55 -2.96 -7.54
N CYS A 263 4.52 -3.81 -7.23
CA CYS A 263 4.42 -5.25 -7.49
C CYS A 263 3.30 -5.91 -6.69
N PHE A 264 3.05 -5.46 -5.46
CA PHE A 264 1.93 -5.96 -4.67
C PHE A 264 0.58 -5.67 -5.34
N HIS A 265 0.39 -4.45 -5.86
CA HIS A 265 -0.84 -4.13 -6.58
C HIS A 265 -0.99 -4.95 -7.85
N LEU A 266 0.08 -5.09 -8.64
CA LEU A 266 0.03 -5.95 -9.84
C LEU A 266 -0.34 -7.38 -9.44
N TYR A 267 0.30 -7.94 -8.42
CA TYR A 267 0.02 -9.27 -7.90
C TYR A 267 -1.45 -9.45 -7.51
N CYS A 268 -2.01 -8.52 -6.72
CA CYS A 268 -3.42 -8.63 -6.33
C CYS A 268 -4.36 -8.54 -7.53
N VAL A 269 -4.15 -7.59 -8.45
CA VAL A 269 -5.04 -7.43 -9.62
C VAL A 269 -4.95 -8.63 -10.56
N THR A 270 -3.75 -9.18 -10.80
CA THR A 270 -3.62 -10.41 -11.60
C THR A 270 -4.36 -11.57 -10.95
N ARG A 271 -4.26 -11.72 -9.62
CA ARG A 271 -4.97 -12.80 -8.91
C ARG A 271 -6.48 -12.60 -8.82
N LEU A 272 -6.96 -11.36 -8.83
CA LEU A 272 -8.39 -11.06 -8.97
C LEU A 272 -8.89 -11.49 -10.36
N ASN A 273 -8.12 -11.16 -11.40
CA ASN A 273 -8.46 -11.53 -12.79
C ASN A 273 -8.40 -13.06 -12.99
N ASP A 274 -7.38 -13.72 -12.45
CA ASP A 274 -7.20 -15.17 -12.52
C ASP A 274 -8.15 -15.96 -11.62
N ARG A 275 -8.87 -15.28 -10.72
CA ARG A 275 -9.65 -15.90 -9.66
C ARG A 275 -8.85 -16.90 -8.81
N GLN A 276 -7.66 -16.46 -8.40
CA GLN A 276 -6.69 -17.25 -7.62
C GLN A 276 -6.53 -16.74 -6.18
N PHE A 277 -7.57 -16.13 -5.61
CA PHE A 277 -7.58 -15.85 -4.17
C PHE A 277 -7.81 -17.14 -3.39
N VAL A 278 -7.09 -17.29 -2.29
CA VAL A 278 -7.19 -18.48 -1.43
C VAL A 278 -8.25 -18.23 -0.38
N HIS A 279 -9.24 -19.12 -0.31
CA HIS A 279 -10.26 -19.10 0.73
C HIS A 279 -9.71 -19.77 2.00
N ASP A 280 -9.71 -19.03 3.11
CA ASP A 280 -9.49 -19.57 4.44
C ASP A 280 -10.82 -19.54 5.21
N PRO A 281 -11.26 -20.65 5.84
CA PRO A 281 -12.58 -20.74 6.48
C PRO A 281 -12.81 -19.73 7.62
N GLN A 282 -11.76 -19.26 8.29
CA GLN A 282 -11.88 -18.33 9.43
C GLN A 282 -11.66 -16.89 9.00
N LEU A 283 -10.87 -16.68 7.95
CA LEU A 283 -10.46 -15.36 7.50
C LEU A 283 -11.29 -14.83 6.31
N GLY A 284 -11.75 -15.72 5.43
CA GLY A 284 -12.31 -15.39 4.13
C GLY A 284 -11.24 -15.46 3.01
N TYR A 285 -11.40 -14.66 1.96
CA TYR A 285 -10.51 -14.68 0.80
C TYR A 285 -9.28 -13.79 1.01
N SER A 286 -8.08 -14.38 0.84
CA SER A 286 -6.80 -13.67 0.98
C SER A 286 -5.76 -14.19 -0.02
N LEU A 287 -4.58 -13.59 0.00
CA LEU A 287 -3.44 -14.00 -0.82
C LEU A 287 -2.23 -14.38 0.05
N PRO A 288 -1.52 -15.45 -0.31
CA PRO A 288 -0.27 -15.81 0.34
C PRO A 288 0.88 -14.93 -0.17
N CYS A 289 2.06 -15.14 0.42
CA CYS A 289 3.33 -14.67 -0.13
C CYS A 289 3.43 -15.04 -1.61
N VAL A 290 3.90 -14.10 -2.42
CA VAL A 290 4.02 -14.25 -3.88
C VAL A 290 4.92 -15.44 -4.29
N ALA A 291 5.84 -15.86 -3.41
CA ALA A 291 6.67 -17.04 -3.58
C ALA A 291 5.97 -18.38 -3.23
N GLY A 292 4.69 -18.37 -2.86
CA GLY A 292 3.94 -19.57 -2.49
C GLY A 292 4.32 -20.17 -1.13
N CYS A 293 4.86 -19.37 -0.21
CA CYS A 293 5.28 -19.86 1.11
C CYS A 293 4.06 -20.38 1.93
N PRO A 294 4.19 -21.47 2.69
CA PRO A 294 3.12 -21.93 3.57
C PRO A 294 2.83 -20.92 4.69
N ASN A 295 1.59 -20.94 5.21
CA ASN A 295 1.13 -20.12 6.34
C ASN A 295 1.41 -18.61 6.20
N SER A 296 1.36 -18.09 4.98
CA SER A 296 1.74 -16.70 4.66
C SER A 296 0.57 -15.84 4.18
N LEU A 297 -0.67 -16.29 4.43
CA LEU A 297 -1.88 -15.53 4.11
C LEU A 297 -1.91 -14.20 4.87
N ILE A 298 -2.30 -13.13 4.17
CA ILE A 298 -2.48 -11.82 4.78
C ILE A 298 -3.70 -11.86 5.69
N LYS A 299 -3.47 -11.86 7.01
CA LYS A 299 -4.54 -11.88 8.02
C LYS A 299 -5.30 -10.55 8.09
N GLU A 300 -4.59 -9.43 7.99
CA GLU A 300 -5.23 -8.12 8.05
C GLU A 300 -5.73 -7.71 6.66
N LEU A 301 -7.00 -8.05 6.35
CA LEU A 301 -7.60 -7.83 5.03
C LEU A 301 -7.71 -6.35 4.63
N HIS A 302 -7.59 -5.42 5.58
CA HIS A 302 -7.53 -3.99 5.26
C HIS A 302 -6.32 -3.61 4.39
N HIS A 303 -5.29 -4.46 4.29
CA HIS A 303 -4.19 -4.27 3.35
C HIS A 303 -4.65 -4.26 1.89
N PHE A 304 -5.75 -4.96 1.53
CA PHE A 304 -6.26 -4.91 0.16
C PHE A 304 -6.87 -3.55 -0.22
N ARG A 305 -7.11 -2.64 0.75
CA ARG A 305 -7.56 -1.27 0.45
C ARG A 305 -6.51 -0.46 -0.29
N ILE A 306 -5.23 -0.83 -0.19
CA ILE A 306 -4.14 -0.12 -0.88
C ILE A 306 -4.22 -0.25 -2.41
N LEU A 307 -5.08 -1.14 -2.91
CA LEU A 307 -5.36 -1.28 -4.34
C LEU A 307 -6.18 -0.11 -4.90
N GLY A 308 -6.75 0.73 -4.04
CA GLY A 308 -7.68 1.79 -4.43
C GLY A 308 -9.13 1.28 -4.42
N GLU A 309 -10.08 2.22 -4.49
CA GLU A 309 -11.50 1.91 -4.31
C GLU A 309 -12.06 0.95 -5.36
N GLU A 310 -11.74 1.14 -6.65
CA GLU A 310 -12.23 0.29 -7.74
C GLU A 310 -11.81 -1.18 -7.55
N GLN A 311 -10.52 -1.42 -7.33
CA GLN A 311 -9.98 -2.77 -7.19
C GLN A 311 -10.36 -3.41 -5.85
N TYR A 312 -10.45 -2.61 -4.78
CA TYR A 312 -10.94 -3.09 -3.49
C TYR A 312 -12.41 -3.48 -3.55
N ASN A 313 -13.25 -2.74 -4.27
CA ASN A 313 -14.65 -3.10 -4.47
C ASN A 313 -14.78 -4.44 -5.22
N ARG A 314 -13.97 -4.68 -6.25
CA ARG A 314 -13.89 -5.99 -6.93
C ARG A 314 -13.50 -7.11 -5.95
N TYR A 315 -12.51 -6.87 -5.11
CA TYR A 315 -12.12 -7.82 -4.05
C TYR A 315 -13.27 -8.09 -3.06
N GLN A 316 -14.04 -7.07 -2.65
CA GLN A 316 -15.18 -7.27 -1.75
C GLN A 316 -16.30 -8.12 -2.38
N GLN A 317 -16.51 -8.01 -3.70
CA GLN A 317 -17.51 -8.81 -4.42
C GLN A 317 -17.04 -10.25 -4.70
N TYR A 318 -15.73 -10.53 -4.59
CA TYR A 318 -15.13 -11.81 -4.92
C TYR A 318 -15.84 -13.01 -4.27
N GLY A 319 -16.16 -12.91 -2.98
CA GLY A 319 -16.84 -13.99 -2.25
C GLY A 319 -18.25 -14.28 -2.75
N ALA A 320 -19.00 -13.24 -3.15
CA ALA A 320 -20.32 -13.39 -3.75
C ALA A 320 -20.22 -14.01 -5.15
N GLU A 321 -19.24 -13.58 -5.95
CA GLU A 321 -18.97 -14.13 -7.28
C GLU A 321 -18.58 -15.62 -7.23
N GLU A 322 -17.70 -16.01 -6.28
CA GLU A 322 -17.34 -17.42 -6.08
C GLU A 322 -18.53 -18.27 -5.64
N CYS A 323 -19.40 -17.73 -4.78
CA CYS A 323 -20.63 -18.43 -4.38
C CYS A 323 -21.54 -18.71 -5.59
N VAL A 324 -21.70 -17.74 -6.49
CA VAL A 324 -22.47 -17.91 -7.73
C VAL A 324 -21.84 -18.96 -8.64
N LEU A 325 -20.51 -18.95 -8.79
CA LEU A 325 -19.80 -19.96 -9.59
C LEU A 325 -19.93 -21.37 -9.01
N GLN A 326 -19.87 -21.51 -7.68
CA GLN A 326 -20.08 -22.80 -7.00
C GLN A 326 -21.50 -23.36 -7.20
N MET A 327 -22.50 -22.48 -7.38
CA MET A 327 -23.87 -22.88 -7.72
C MET A 327 -24.06 -23.22 -9.22
N GLY A 328 -23.01 -23.15 -10.04
CA GLY A 328 -23.07 -23.39 -11.49
C GLY A 328 -23.48 -22.16 -12.31
N GLY A 329 -23.48 -20.98 -11.69
CA GLY A 329 -23.74 -19.71 -12.35
C GLY A 329 -22.59 -19.23 -13.24
N VAL A 330 -22.76 -18.04 -13.80
CA VAL A 330 -21.79 -17.39 -14.69
C VAL A 330 -21.65 -15.91 -14.30
N LEU A 331 -20.49 -15.32 -14.54
CA LEU A 331 -20.24 -13.90 -14.31
C LEU A 331 -20.41 -13.10 -15.60
N CYS A 332 -20.87 -11.86 -15.48
CA CYS A 332 -20.95 -10.95 -16.62
C CYS A 332 -19.54 -10.67 -17.20
N PRO A 333 -19.31 -10.90 -18.51
CA PRO A 333 -17.99 -10.70 -19.12
C PRO A 333 -17.65 -9.22 -19.36
N ARG A 334 -18.63 -8.31 -19.29
CA ARG A 334 -18.42 -6.88 -19.54
C ARG A 334 -17.50 -6.29 -18.46
N PRO A 335 -16.41 -5.59 -18.85
CA PRO A 335 -15.53 -4.91 -17.91
C PRO A 335 -16.31 -3.98 -16.97
N GLY A 336 -16.05 -4.09 -15.66
CA GLY A 336 -16.66 -3.25 -14.62
C GLY A 336 -18.04 -3.70 -14.11
N CYS A 337 -18.73 -4.64 -14.76
CA CYS A 337 -20.02 -5.13 -14.25
C CYS A 337 -19.83 -6.29 -13.25
N GLY A 338 -19.21 -7.39 -13.68
CA GLY A 338 -18.90 -8.54 -12.80
C GLY A 338 -20.08 -9.21 -12.11
N ALA A 339 -21.34 -8.84 -12.42
CA ALA A 339 -22.52 -9.37 -11.75
C ALA A 339 -22.58 -10.90 -11.88
N GLY A 340 -22.85 -11.58 -10.77
CA GLY A 340 -23.09 -13.01 -10.75
C GLY A 340 -24.51 -13.33 -11.21
N LEU A 341 -24.63 -14.17 -12.23
CA LEU A 341 -25.89 -14.62 -12.81
C LEU A 341 -26.10 -16.11 -12.59
N LEU A 342 -27.34 -16.50 -12.33
CA LEU A 342 -27.79 -17.89 -12.21
C LEU A 342 -28.80 -18.19 -13.34
N PRO A 343 -28.33 -18.36 -14.59
CA PRO A 343 -29.21 -18.78 -15.69
C PRO A 343 -29.60 -20.26 -15.54
N GLU A 344 -30.64 -20.68 -16.26
CA GLU A 344 -31.00 -22.10 -16.36
C GLU A 344 -29.82 -22.93 -16.94
N PRO A 345 -29.63 -24.19 -16.50
CA PRO A 345 -28.45 -24.99 -16.86
C PRO A 345 -28.22 -25.22 -18.36
N ASP A 346 -29.27 -25.17 -19.19
CA ASP A 346 -29.17 -25.39 -20.64
C ASP A 346 -29.25 -24.08 -21.46
N GLN A 347 -29.41 -22.95 -20.77
CA GLN A 347 -29.60 -21.66 -21.43
C GLN A 347 -28.27 -21.11 -21.94
N ARG A 348 -28.09 -21.11 -23.27
CA ARG A 348 -26.90 -20.56 -23.92
C ARG A 348 -26.89 -19.03 -23.95
N LYS A 349 -28.07 -18.41 -24.14
CA LYS A 349 -28.24 -16.95 -24.14
C LYS A 349 -28.39 -16.45 -22.72
N VAL A 350 -27.37 -15.78 -22.20
CA VAL A 350 -27.39 -15.19 -20.86
C VAL A 350 -27.50 -13.68 -20.98
N THR A 351 -28.55 -13.09 -20.41
CA THR A 351 -28.72 -11.63 -20.36
C THR A 351 -28.38 -11.13 -18.97
N CYS A 352 -27.55 -10.08 -18.90
CA CYS A 352 -27.26 -9.39 -17.65
C CYS A 352 -28.41 -8.50 -17.21
N GLU A 353 -29.46 -9.14 -16.70
CA GLU A 353 -30.59 -8.52 -16.01
C GLU A 353 -30.32 -8.56 -14.51
N GLY A 354 -29.98 -7.42 -13.93
CA GLY A 354 -29.78 -7.32 -12.48
C GLY A 354 -31.13 -7.30 -11.78
N GLY A 355 -31.24 -7.99 -10.64
CA GLY A 355 -32.46 -8.03 -9.82
C GLY A 355 -32.92 -6.71 -9.19
N ASN A 356 -32.43 -5.56 -9.69
CA ASN A 356 -32.83 -4.18 -9.35
C ASN A 356 -32.36 -3.16 -10.44
N GLY A 357 -32.20 -3.57 -11.71
CA GLY A 357 -31.71 -2.67 -12.77
C GLY A 357 -30.20 -2.36 -12.73
N LEU A 358 -29.44 -3.06 -11.87
CA LEU A 358 -27.98 -2.97 -11.77
C LEU A 358 -27.24 -3.83 -12.82
N GLY A 359 -27.97 -4.59 -13.64
CA GLY A 359 -27.38 -5.37 -14.72
C GLY A 359 -26.99 -4.48 -15.88
N CYS A 360 -25.91 -4.82 -16.58
CA CYS A 360 -25.44 -4.02 -17.70
C CYS A 360 -26.28 -4.18 -19.00
N GLY A 361 -27.28 -5.05 -19.00
CA GLY A 361 -28.16 -5.33 -20.14
C GLY A 361 -27.49 -6.09 -21.30
N PHE A 362 -26.23 -6.49 -21.15
CA PHE A 362 -25.50 -7.20 -22.19
C PHE A 362 -25.94 -8.67 -22.28
N ALA A 363 -26.32 -9.11 -23.48
CA ALA A 363 -26.60 -10.50 -23.78
C ALA A 363 -25.37 -11.18 -24.37
N PHE A 364 -24.92 -12.26 -23.74
CA PHE A 364 -23.70 -12.99 -24.10
C PHE A 364 -23.94 -14.49 -24.20
N CYS A 365 -23.07 -15.17 -24.95
CA CYS A 365 -23.07 -16.62 -25.05
C CYS A 365 -22.35 -17.21 -23.82
N ARG A 366 -22.97 -18.18 -23.14
CA ARG A 366 -22.39 -18.84 -21.95
C ARG A 366 -21.01 -19.46 -22.21
N GLU A 367 -20.84 -20.08 -23.38
CA GLU A 367 -19.63 -20.84 -23.74
C GLU A 367 -18.43 -19.92 -24.05
N CYS A 368 -18.52 -19.09 -25.08
CA CYS A 368 -17.41 -18.21 -25.49
C CYS A 368 -17.33 -16.90 -24.71
N LYS A 369 -18.37 -16.55 -23.94
CA LYS A 369 -18.51 -15.28 -23.18
C LYS A 369 -18.46 -14.01 -24.05
N GLU A 370 -18.57 -14.15 -25.36
CA GLU A 370 -18.73 -13.03 -26.30
C GLU A 370 -20.20 -12.64 -26.47
N ALA A 371 -20.45 -11.58 -27.25
CA ALA A 371 -21.81 -11.15 -27.60
C ALA A 371 -22.64 -12.33 -28.14
N TYR A 372 -23.90 -12.41 -27.72
CA TYR A 372 -24.75 -13.54 -28.11
C TYR A 372 -24.82 -13.68 -29.63
N HIS A 373 -24.61 -14.91 -30.10
CA HIS A 373 -24.64 -15.26 -31.51
C HIS A 373 -25.33 -16.61 -31.70
N GLU A 374 -25.94 -16.78 -32.88
CA GLU A 374 -26.46 -18.07 -33.32
C GLU A 374 -25.33 -18.88 -33.98
N GLY A 375 -25.40 -20.22 -33.93
CA GLY A 375 -24.40 -21.10 -34.55
C GLY A 375 -23.21 -21.49 -33.65
N GLU A 376 -22.12 -21.96 -34.24
CA GLU A 376 -20.93 -22.42 -33.52
C GLU A 376 -20.15 -21.24 -32.90
N CYS A 377 -19.55 -21.45 -31.73
CA CYS A 377 -18.63 -20.49 -31.13
C CYS A 377 -17.40 -20.32 -32.02
N SER A 378 -16.86 -19.10 -32.08
CA SER A 378 -15.56 -18.87 -32.74
C SER A 378 -14.54 -19.86 -32.20
N ALA A 379 -13.73 -20.47 -33.08
CA ALA A 379 -12.67 -21.41 -32.71
C ALA A 379 -11.64 -20.81 -31.75
N VAL A 380 -11.66 -19.49 -31.58
CA VAL A 380 -10.81 -18.71 -30.69
C VAL A 380 -11.60 -18.35 -29.43
N PHE A 381 -11.91 -19.32 -28.59
CA PHE A 381 -12.44 -19.08 -27.25
C PHE A 381 -11.41 -19.47 -26.19
N GLU A 382 -11.38 -18.72 -25.08
CA GLU A 382 -10.53 -19.02 -23.91
C GLU A 382 -11.01 -20.38 -23.37
N ALA A 383 -10.30 -21.48 -23.68
CA ALA A 383 -10.64 -22.76 -23.12
C ALA A 383 -10.54 -22.64 -21.60
N SER A 384 -11.62 -22.97 -20.87
CA SER A 384 -11.72 -22.90 -19.38
C SER A 384 -10.67 -23.74 -18.62
N GLY A 385 -9.67 -24.31 -19.30
CA GLY A 385 -8.49 -24.93 -18.72
C GLY A 385 -7.35 -23.93 -18.62
N THR A 386 -7.18 -23.36 -17.43
CA THR A 386 -6.02 -22.59 -16.99
C THR A 386 -4.73 -23.28 -17.44
N THR A 387 -4.11 -22.81 -18.53
CA THR A 387 -2.68 -23.08 -18.73
C THR A 387 -1.97 -22.16 -17.76
N THR A 388 -2.02 -22.55 -16.49
CA THR A 388 -1.37 -21.87 -15.38
C THR A 388 0.12 -22.05 -15.60
N GLN A 389 0.74 -21.23 -16.44
CA GLN A 389 2.19 -21.07 -16.40
C GLN A 389 2.49 -20.57 -14.99
N ALA A 390 2.96 -21.50 -14.14
CA ALA A 390 3.15 -21.27 -12.74
C ALA A 390 4.08 -20.07 -12.56
N TYR A 391 3.57 -18.98 -12.00
CA TYR A 391 4.38 -17.85 -11.58
C TYR A 391 5.45 -18.38 -10.61
N ARG A 392 6.69 -18.48 -11.11
CA ARG A 392 7.84 -18.83 -10.30
C ARG A 392 8.66 -17.57 -10.10
N VAL A 393 8.81 -17.21 -8.83
CA VAL A 393 9.76 -16.18 -8.41
C VAL A 393 11.17 -16.70 -8.66
N ASP A 394 12.07 -15.83 -9.12
CA ASP A 394 13.49 -16.15 -9.22
C ASP A 394 14.07 -16.46 -7.82
N GLU A 395 14.76 -17.60 -7.68
CA GLU A 395 15.26 -18.06 -6.37
C GLU A 395 16.25 -17.07 -5.75
N ARG A 396 17.11 -16.44 -6.55
CA ARG A 396 18.08 -15.45 -6.07
C ARG A 396 17.37 -14.18 -5.60
N ALA A 397 16.36 -13.73 -6.34
CA ALA A 397 15.53 -12.59 -5.94
C ALA A 397 14.80 -12.88 -4.62
N ALA A 398 14.29 -14.10 -4.42
CA ALA A 398 13.66 -14.51 -3.16
C ALA A 398 14.63 -14.53 -1.98
N GLU A 399 15.89 -14.97 -2.19
CA GLU A 399 16.93 -14.94 -1.17
C GLU A 399 17.33 -13.52 -0.76
N GLN A 400 17.48 -12.61 -1.72
CA GLN A 400 17.83 -11.22 -1.47
C GLN A 400 16.68 -10.44 -0.82
N ALA A 401 15.44 -10.79 -1.14
CA ALA A 401 14.24 -10.12 -0.65
C ALA A 401 13.81 -10.54 0.78
N ARG A 402 14.71 -11.04 1.63
CA ARG A 402 14.40 -11.46 3.01
C ARG A 402 14.61 -10.31 4.00
N TRP A 403 13.54 -9.93 4.73
CA TRP A 403 13.59 -8.79 5.67
C TRP A 403 14.61 -8.97 6.81
N GLU A 404 14.76 -10.21 7.32
CA GLU A 404 15.54 -10.49 8.53
C GLU A 404 17.02 -10.80 8.28
N ALA A 405 17.40 -11.23 7.07
CA ALA A 405 18.79 -11.60 6.78
C ALA A 405 19.75 -10.40 6.93
N ALA A 406 19.30 -9.19 6.58
CA ALA A 406 20.07 -7.95 6.76
C ALA A 406 20.22 -7.51 8.23
N SER A 407 19.49 -8.14 9.17
CA SER A 407 19.49 -7.75 10.58
C SER A 407 20.78 -8.09 11.32
N LYS A 408 21.65 -8.94 10.77
CA LYS A 408 22.95 -9.28 11.40
C LYS A 408 23.97 -8.16 11.31
N GLU A 409 23.94 -7.32 10.26
CA GLU A 409 24.88 -6.20 10.11
C GLU A 409 24.38 -4.90 10.75
N THR A 410 23.07 -4.77 10.96
CA THR A 410 22.46 -3.55 11.51
C THR A 410 22.22 -3.66 13.02
N ILE A 411 23.19 -4.17 13.77
CA ILE A 411 23.24 -3.94 15.22
C ILE A 411 23.60 -2.45 15.40
N LYS A 412 22.60 -1.57 15.21
CA LYS A 412 22.69 -0.15 15.53
C LYS A 412 23.28 -0.05 16.93
N LYS A 413 24.38 0.71 17.06
CA LYS A 413 25.09 1.04 18.30
C LYS A 413 24.17 0.87 19.50
N THR A 414 24.36 -0.19 20.29
CA THR A 414 23.52 -0.51 21.46
C THR A 414 23.43 0.69 22.42
N THR A 415 24.44 1.57 22.37
CA THR A 415 24.52 2.80 23.14
C THR A 415 24.60 4.05 22.24
N LYS A 416 23.93 5.12 22.67
CA LYS A 416 24.10 6.49 22.13
C LYS A 416 24.29 7.48 23.28
N PRO A 417 25.10 8.53 23.11
CA PRO A 417 25.27 9.55 24.13
C PRO A 417 24.01 10.40 24.29
N CYS A 418 23.67 10.76 25.53
CA CYS A 418 22.60 11.71 25.81
C CYS A 418 22.89 13.06 25.12
N PRO A 419 21.92 13.68 24.41
CA PRO A 419 22.13 14.96 23.74
C PRO A 419 22.56 16.13 24.63
N ARG A 420 22.28 16.05 25.95
CA ARG A 420 22.59 17.11 26.92
C ARG A 420 23.82 16.83 27.78
N CYS A 421 23.92 15.64 28.39
CA CYS A 421 25.01 15.32 29.32
C CYS A 421 26.07 14.38 28.72
N HIS A 422 25.89 13.92 27.48
CA HIS A 422 26.79 13.01 26.76
C HIS A 422 27.04 11.64 27.40
N VAL A 423 26.39 11.32 28.53
CA VAL A 423 26.44 9.98 29.13
C VAL A 423 25.83 8.96 28.18
N PRO A 424 26.51 7.82 27.90
CA PRO A 424 25.97 6.78 27.05
C PRO A 424 24.72 6.15 27.68
N VAL A 425 23.65 6.08 26.89
CA VAL A 425 22.38 5.43 27.26
C VAL A 425 22.17 4.26 26.32
N GLU A 426 21.86 3.10 26.88
CA GLU A 426 21.52 1.88 26.14
C GLU A 426 20.05 1.88 25.73
N LYS A 427 19.75 1.37 24.53
CA LYS A 427 18.38 1.21 24.03
C LYS A 427 17.83 -0.15 24.43
N ASN A 428 16.88 -0.17 25.38
CA ASN A 428 16.17 -1.37 25.79
C ASN A 428 14.85 -1.51 25.02
N GLY A 429 14.82 -2.41 24.02
CA GLY A 429 13.63 -2.71 23.22
C GLY A 429 13.43 -1.82 21.99
N GLY A 430 12.23 -1.83 21.41
CA GLY A 430 11.92 -1.10 20.16
C GLY A 430 11.55 0.38 20.33
N CYS A 431 11.28 0.83 21.56
CA CYS A 431 10.82 2.20 21.86
C CYS A 431 11.88 3.26 21.54
N MET A 432 11.46 4.39 20.95
CA MET A 432 12.33 5.53 20.61
C MET A 432 12.39 6.60 21.70
N HIS A 433 11.54 6.51 22.73
CA HIS A 433 11.50 7.43 23.86
C HIS A 433 12.56 7.03 24.88
N MET A 434 13.65 7.79 24.92
CA MET A 434 14.79 7.55 25.81
C MET A 434 14.74 8.53 26.97
N LYS A 435 15.09 8.08 28.18
CA LYS A 435 15.25 8.92 29.37
C LYS A 435 16.67 8.81 29.89
N CYS A 436 17.31 9.95 30.13
CA CYS A 436 18.66 9.96 30.69
C CYS A 436 18.62 9.44 32.15
N PRO A 437 19.42 8.41 32.50
CA PRO A 437 19.44 7.87 33.86
C PRO A 437 20.12 8.81 34.87
N GLN A 438 20.88 9.81 34.39
CA GLN A 438 21.57 10.74 35.28
C GLN A 438 20.55 11.65 36.01
N PRO A 439 20.56 11.67 37.35
CA PRO A 439 19.57 12.39 38.15
C PRO A 439 19.61 13.90 37.94
N GLN A 440 20.75 14.46 37.53
CA GLN A 440 20.94 15.88 37.23
C GLN A 440 20.45 16.27 35.82
N CYS A 441 20.39 15.32 34.89
CA CYS A 441 20.02 15.58 33.50
C CYS A 441 18.54 15.29 33.25
N ARG A 442 18.11 14.05 33.51
CA ARG A 442 16.74 13.51 33.29
C ARG A 442 16.09 13.88 31.95
N LEU A 443 16.89 14.23 30.93
CA LEU A 443 16.38 14.61 29.62
C LEU A 443 15.65 13.42 28.98
N GLU A 444 14.45 13.68 28.49
CA GLU A 444 13.70 12.78 27.62
C GLU A 444 13.97 13.16 26.16
N TRP A 445 14.43 12.20 25.36
CA TRP A 445 14.90 12.46 24.00
C TRP A 445 14.57 11.32 23.04
N CYS A 446 14.53 11.62 21.75
CA CYS A 446 14.26 10.64 20.71
C CYS A 446 15.55 9.95 20.25
N TRP A 447 15.60 8.61 20.31
CA TRP A 447 16.75 7.82 19.87
C TRP A 447 17.18 8.10 18.42
N ASN A 448 16.22 8.31 17.53
CA ASN A 448 16.49 8.53 16.11
C ASN A 448 16.89 9.98 15.81
N CYS A 449 16.13 10.95 16.32
CA CYS A 449 16.31 12.37 16.00
C CYS A 449 17.40 13.07 16.83
N GLY A 450 17.73 12.55 18.02
CA GLY A 450 18.67 13.20 18.95
C GLY A 450 18.15 14.51 19.56
N CYS A 451 16.86 14.81 19.40
CA CYS A 451 16.20 15.99 19.98
C CYS A 451 15.39 15.63 21.23
N GLU A 452 14.95 16.64 21.97
CA GLU A 452 14.02 16.48 23.09
C GLU A 452 12.71 15.81 22.64
N TRP A 453 12.18 14.93 23.48
CA TRP A 453 11.00 14.13 23.19
C TRP A 453 9.79 15.03 22.95
N ASN A 454 9.10 14.81 21.83
CA ASN A 454 8.01 15.67 21.40
C ASN A 454 6.91 14.88 20.69
N ARG A 455 5.75 15.52 20.49
CA ARG A 455 4.56 14.89 19.88
C ARG A 455 4.76 14.48 18.42
N VAL A 456 5.75 15.05 17.73
CA VAL A 456 6.09 14.68 16.34
C VAL A 456 6.80 13.32 16.35
N CYS A 457 7.87 13.17 17.13
CA CYS A 457 8.56 11.88 17.30
C CYS A 457 7.62 10.77 17.82
N MET A 458 6.77 11.10 18.79
CA MET A 458 5.74 10.18 19.30
C MET A 458 4.77 9.72 18.21
N GLY A 459 4.38 10.61 17.30
CA GLY A 459 3.48 10.29 16.20
C GLY A 459 4.12 9.48 15.10
N ASP A 460 5.29 9.91 14.65
CA ASP A 460 5.88 9.44 13.40
C ASP A 460 6.69 8.15 13.60
N HIS A 461 7.32 7.98 14.78
CA HIS A 461 8.21 6.85 15.07
C HIS A 461 8.33 6.56 16.58
N TRP A 462 7.21 6.28 17.25
CA TRP A 462 7.26 5.91 18.69
C TRP A 462 8.12 4.66 18.94
N PHE A 463 8.07 3.69 18.02
CA PHE A 463 8.92 2.50 18.02
C PHE A 463 9.50 2.21 16.63
N ASP A 464 10.58 1.43 16.58
CA ASP A 464 11.23 0.92 15.35
C ASP A 464 10.56 -0.40 14.93
N VAL A 465 10.42 -0.66 13.62
CA VAL A 465 9.64 -1.78 13.03
C VAL A 465 10.51 -2.81 12.31
#